data_AF-A0A7S4UMI7-F1
#
_entry.id   AF-A0A7S4UMI7-F1
#
_cell.length_a   1.000
_cell.length_b   1.000
_cell.length_c   1.000
_cell.angle_alpha   90.00
_cell.angle_beta   90.00
_cell.angle_gamma   90.00
#
_symmetry.space_group_name_H-M   'P 1'
#
loop_
_entity.id
_entity.type
_entity.pdbx_description
1 polymer ?
#
loop_
_entity_poly.entity_id
_entity_poly.type
_entity_poly.pdbx_seq_one_letter_code
_entity_poly.pdbx_strand_id
1 'polypeptide(L)'
;PVLIGGLNKYGIDFTERAKEGKLDPVIGRDDEIRRAIQILSRRTKNNPVLIGDPGVGKTAIAEGIAQRMIAGDVPDTLKPPCKLIGLDMGALIAGAKMRGEFEERLKSVLEEVTKSDGEIVLFIDEMHTVVGAGVSKSLLD
;
A
#
# COMPACT_ATOMS: atom_id res chain seq x y z
N PRO A 1 2.37 -7.12 -14.12
CA PRO A 1 2.30 -5.74 -14.65
C PRO A 1 3.58 -4.89 -14.43
N VAL A 2 4.12 -4.29 -15.49
CA VAL A 2 4.99 -3.10 -15.39
C VAL A 2 4.14 -1.98 -14.77
N LEU A 3 4.67 -1.19 -13.82
CA LEU A 3 3.94 -0.04 -13.28
C LEU A 3 3.82 1.03 -14.38
N ILE A 4 2.63 1.57 -14.65
CA ILE A 4 2.39 2.48 -15.78
C ILE A 4 1.70 3.74 -15.30
N GLY A 5 2.39 4.89 -15.34
CA GLY A 5 1.77 6.17 -15.04
C GLY A 5 1.95 6.58 -13.58
N GLY A 6 0.87 6.59 -12.78
CA GLY A 6 0.87 7.15 -11.42
C GLY A 6 1.63 6.29 -10.43
N LEU A 7 1.39 4.98 -10.44
CA LEU A 7 2.10 4.03 -9.56
C LEU A 7 3.61 3.98 -9.84
N ASN A 8 4.05 4.22 -11.08
CA ASN A 8 5.48 4.26 -11.38
C ASN A 8 6.18 5.51 -10.79
N LYS A 9 5.45 6.62 -10.65
CA LYS A 9 6.00 7.87 -10.12
C LYS A 9 5.87 8.00 -8.61
N TYR A 10 4.81 7.43 -8.03
CA TYR A 10 4.44 7.62 -6.63
C TYR A 10 4.40 6.30 -5.84
N GLY A 11 4.75 5.18 -6.47
CA GLY A 11 4.74 3.86 -5.85
C GLY A 11 6.14 3.30 -5.64
N ILE A 12 6.28 2.48 -4.60
CA ILE A 12 7.47 1.69 -4.30
C ILE A 12 7.07 0.22 -4.35
N ASP A 13 7.66 -0.57 -5.25
CA ASP A 13 7.37 -1.99 -5.39
C ASP A 13 8.07 -2.81 -4.30
N PHE A 14 7.34 -3.13 -3.22
CA PHE A 14 7.88 -3.95 -2.14
C PHE A 14 8.11 -5.39 -2.57
N THR A 15 7.28 -5.93 -3.47
CA THR A 15 7.48 -7.28 -4.02
C THR A 15 8.77 -7.39 -4.84
N GLU A 16 9.09 -6.38 -5.65
CA GLU A 16 10.35 -6.32 -6.39
C GLU A 16 11.54 -6.18 -5.43
N ARG A 17 11.47 -5.27 -4.46
CA ARG A 17 12.52 -5.13 -3.43
C ARG A 17 12.73 -6.41 -2.63
N ALA A 18 11.66 -7.14 -2.31
CA ALA A 18 11.75 -8.45 -1.64
C ALA A 18 12.47 -9.47 -2.52
N LYS A 19 12.10 -9.54 -3.81
CA LYS A 19 12.74 -10.42 -4.80
C LYS A 19 14.23 -10.13 -4.97
N GLU A 20 14.61 -8.86 -4.89
CA GLU A 20 16.00 -8.40 -4.96
C GLU A 20 16.77 -8.54 -3.63
N GLY A 21 16.12 -8.96 -2.54
CA GLY A 21 16.74 -9.06 -1.21
C GLY A 21 17.07 -7.71 -0.57
N LYS A 22 16.39 -6.63 -0.97
CA LYS A 22 16.58 -5.26 -0.48
C LYS A 22 15.66 -4.88 0.70
N LEU A 23 14.90 -5.84 1.23
CA LEU A 23 14.08 -5.64 2.42
C LEU A 23 14.75 -6.31 3.61
N ASP A 24 14.74 -5.62 4.75
CA ASP A 24 15.26 -6.17 6.00
C ASP A 24 14.42 -7.36 6.46
N PRO A 25 15.02 -8.37 7.12
CA PRO A 25 14.27 -9.49 7.67
C PRO A 25 13.33 -9.00 8.76
N VAL A 26 12.05 -9.38 8.67
CA VAL A 26 11.04 -8.98 9.65
C VAL A 26 11.00 -9.98 10.80
N ILE A 27 11.27 -9.51 12.03
CA ILE A 27 11.35 -10.35 13.22
C ILE A 27 10.15 -10.08 14.13
N GLY A 28 9.50 -11.15 14.61
CA GLY A 28 8.47 -11.07 15.66
C GLY A 28 7.13 -10.47 15.23
N ARG A 29 6.81 -10.47 13.92
CA ARG A 29 5.54 -9.95 13.35
C ARG A 29 4.71 -10.99 12.61
N ASP A 30 4.99 -12.28 12.84
CA ASP A 30 4.39 -13.37 12.07
C ASP A 30 2.87 -13.43 12.18
N ASP A 31 2.31 -13.13 13.36
CA ASP A 31 0.87 -13.17 13.59
C ASP A 31 0.16 -11.99 12.92
N GLU A 32 0.73 -10.79 12.97
CA GLU A 32 0.20 -9.62 12.27
C GLU A 32 0.26 -9.78 10.75
N ILE A 33 1.38 -10.29 10.22
CA ILE A 33 1.56 -10.58 8.80
C ILE A 33 0.52 -11.62 8.36
N ARG A 34 0.43 -12.75 9.08
CA ARG A 34 -0.54 -13.82 8.77
C ARG A 34 -1.98 -13.30 8.81
N ARG A 35 -2.33 -12.48 9.81
CA ARG A 35 -3.66 -11.89 9.94
C ARG A 35 -3.98 -10.93 8.80
N ALA A 36 -3.02 -10.11 8.38
CA ALA A 36 -3.19 -9.20 7.25
C ALA A 36 -3.43 -9.97 5.94
N ILE A 37 -2.64 -11.01 5.66
CA ILE A 37 -2.82 -11.92 4.52
C ILE A 37 -4.22 -12.54 4.53
N GLN A 38 -4.65 -13.08 5.67
CA GLN A 38 -6.00 -13.66 5.82
C GLN A 38 -7.12 -12.65 5.53
N ILE A 39 -6.93 -11.37 5.91
CA ILE A 39 -7.91 -10.33 5.61
C ILE A 39 -7.91 -10.00 4.12
N LEU A 40 -6.73 -9.84 3.50
CA LEU A 40 -6.58 -9.56 2.06
C LEU A 40 -7.26 -10.62 1.18
N SER A 41 -7.25 -11.88 1.60
CA SER A 41 -7.87 -12.99 0.85
C SER A 41 -9.38 -13.14 1.05
N ARG A 42 -10.05 -12.24 1.79
CA ARG A 42 -11.51 -12.29 1.97
C ARG A 42 -12.23 -11.80 0.71
N ARG A 43 -13.45 -12.29 0.49
CA ARG A 43 -14.34 -11.78 -0.58
C ARG A 43 -14.87 -10.37 -0.33
N THR A 44 -15.07 -10.01 0.95
CA THR A 44 -15.57 -8.70 1.36
C THR A 44 -14.82 -8.22 2.60
N LYS A 45 -14.74 -6.90 2.80
CA LYS A 45 -13.99 -6.27 3.90
C LYS A 45 -12.54 -6.80 3.95
N ASN A 46 -11.91 -6.81 2.79
CA ASN A 46 -10.58 -7.36 2.54
C ASN A 46 -9.45 -6.33 2.68
N ASN A 47 -9.74 -5.18 3.28
CA ASN A 47 -8.76 -4.11 3.49
C ASN A 47 -8.31 -4.14 4.96
N PRO A 48 -7.14 -4.72 5.29
CA PRO A 48 -6.61 -4.68 6.64
C PRO A 48 -6.20 -3.25 7.02
N VAL A 49 -6.44 -2.87 8.27
CA VAL A 49 -5.98 -1.60 8.84
C VAL A 49 -5.08 -1.89 10.03
N LEU A 50 -3.83 -1.44 9.94
CA LEU A 50 -2.82 -1.61 10.99
C LEU A 50 -2.90 -0.45 11.99
N ILE A 51 -3.34 -0.74 13.21
CA ILE A 51 -3.50 0.25 14.29
C ILE A 51 -2.33 0.11 15.26
N GLY A 52 -1.79 1.24 15.71
CA GLY A 52 -0.66 1.34 16.63
C GLY A 52 -0.04 2.73 16.60
N ASP A 53 0.88 2.99 17.51
CA ASP A 53 1.56 4.29 17.58
C ASP A 53 2.48 4.52 16.36
N PRO A 54 2.84 5.78 16.04
CA PRO A 54 3.86 6.07 15.05
C PRO A 54 5.20 5.39 15.39
N GLY A 55 5.90 4.90 14.37
CA GLY A 55 7.24 4.29 14.55
C GLY A 55 7.26 2.85 15.07
N VAL A 56 6.11 2.22 15.38
CA VAL A 56 6.08 0.81 15.86
C VAL A 56 6.40 -0.25 14.79
N GLY A 57 6.69 0.16 13.55
CA GLY A 57 7.07 -0.73 12.46
C GLY A 57 5.89 -1.31 11.67
N LYS A 58 4.83 -0.53 11.43
CA LYS A 58 3.70 -0.96 10.57
C LYS A 58 4.15 -1.26 9.14
N THR A 59 5.08 -0.48 8.62
CA THR A 59 5.69 -0.71 7.29
C THR A 59 6.42 -2.05 7.21
N ALA A 60 7.06 -2.50 8.31
CA ALA A 60 7.70 -3.81 8.36
C ALA A 60 6.68 -4.96 8.18
N ILE A 61 5.42 -4.78 8.57
CA ILE A 61 4.36 -5.76 8.31
C ILE A 61 4.09 -5.85 6.80
N ALA A 62 4.01 -4.71 6.10
CA ALA A 62 3.85 -4.70 4.64
C ALA A 62 5.05 -5.34 3.92
N GLU A 63 6.27 -5.00 4.33
CA GLU A 63 7.50 -5.62 3.80
C GLU A 63 7.53 -7.13 4.04
N GLY A 64 7.09 -7.59 5.22
CA GLY A 64 6.96 -9.01 5.54
C GLY A 64 5.91 -9.73 4.70
N ILE A 65 4.79 -9.06 4.36
CA ILE A 65 3.82 -9.60 3.39
C ILE A 65 4.48 -9.77 2.03
N ALA A 66 5.22 -8.77 1.53
CA ALA A 66 5.93 -8.88 0.25
C ALA A 66 6.95 -10.03 0.24
N GLN A 67 7.72 -10.21 1.33
CA GLN A 67 8.62 -11.35 1.48
C GLN A 67 7.88 -12.69 1.38
N ARG A 68 6.71 -12.83 2.04
CA ARG A 68 5.89 -14.05 1.95
C ARG A 68 5.27 -14.27 0.57
N MET A 69 4.86 -13.20 -0.12
CA MET A 69 4.37 -13.29 -1.50
C MET A 69 5.46 -13.90 -2.43
N ILE A 70 6.70 -13.43 -2.30
CA ILE A 70 7.83 -13.94 -3.08
C ILE A 70 8.20 -15.37 -2.68
N ALA A 71 8.15 -15.71 -1.39
CA ALA A 71 8.38 -17.07 -0.91
C ALA A 71 7.26 -18.05 -1.28
N GLY A 72 6.10 -17.56 -1.75
CA GLY A 72 4.92 -18.37 -2.04
C GLY A 72 4.14 -18.81 -0.79
N ASP A 73 4.46 -18.27 0.39
CA ASP A 73 3.76 -18.49 1.66
C ASP A 73 2.53 -17.58 1.81
N VAL A 74 1.68 -17.59 0.77
CA VAL A 74 0.42 -16.83 0.70
C VAL A 74 -0.60 -17.60 -0.15
N PRO A 75 -1.91 -17.32 -0.03
CA PRO A 75 -2.92 -17.83 -0.95
C PRO A 75 -2.64 -17.44 -2.41
N ASP A 76 -3.13 -18.24 -3.36
CA ASP A 76 -2.82 -18.06 -4.80
C ASP A 76 -3.17 -16.67 -5.35
N THR A 77 -4.20 -16.03 -4.81
CA THR A 77 -4.61 -14.67 -5.20
C THR A 77 -3.57 -13.59 -4.89
N LEU A 78 -2.63 -13.87 -3.99
CA LEU A 78 -1.55 -12.95 -3.58
C LEU A 78 -0.17 -13.40 -4.09
N LYS A 79 -0.08 -14.53 -4.79
CA LYS A 79 1.19 -14.95 -5.41
C LYS A 79 1.49 -14.06 -6.63
N PRO A 80 2.76 -13.97 -7.05
CA PRO A 80 3.11 -13.38 -8.35
C PRO A 80 2.22 -13.96 -9.47
N PRO A 81 1.65 -13.12 -10.36
CA PRO A 81 2.07 -11.76 -10.69
C PRO A 81 1.51 -10.64 -9.82
N CYS A 82 0.74 -10.94 -8.75
CA CYS A 82 0.27 -9.95 -7.80
C CYS A 82 1.45 -9.19 -7.15
N LYS A 83 1.29 -7.88 -6.99
CA LYS A 83 2.31 -6.97 -6.45
C LYS A 83 1.83 -6.26 -5.20
N LEU A 84 2.75 -6.00 -4.25
CA LEU A 84 2.51 -5.12 -3.12
C LEU A 84 3.24 -3.80 -3.36
N ILE A 85 2.48 -2.72 -3.53
CA ILE A 85 3.02 -1.39 -3.82
C ILE A 85 2.76 -0.46 -2.64
N GLY A 86 3.82 0.12 -2.07
CA GLY A 86 3.70 1.20 -1.09
C GLY A 86 3.49 2.55 -1.78
N LEU A 87 2.58 3.37 -1.27
CA LEU A 87 2.35 4.73 -1.75
C LEU A 87 3.32 5.70 -1.08
N ASP A 88 4.11 6.41 -1.87
CA ASP A 88 4.97 7.50 -1.41
C ASP A 88 4.16 8.80 -1.31
N MET A 89 3.73 9.10 -0.10
CA MET A 89 3.01 10.33 0.23
C MET A 89 3.86 11.58 0.00
N GLY A 90 5.18 11.50 0.23
CA GLY A 90 6.11 12.60 -0.01
C GLY A 90 6.18 12.96 -1.50
N ALA A 91 6.26 11.95 -2.37
CA ALA A 91 6.26 12.14 -3.82
C ALA A 91 4.93 12.73 -4.35
N LEU A 92 3.80 12.35 -3.75
CA LEU A 92 2.50 12.92 -4.10
C LEU A 92 2.39 14.40 -3.74
N ILE A 93 2.88 14.78 -2.56
CA ILE A 93 2.83 16.16 -2.04
C ILE A 93 3.92 17.04 -2.69
N ALA A 94 5.07 16.46 -3.04
CA ALA A 94 6.18 17.17 -3.63
C ALA A 94 5.75 17.89 -4.93
N GLY A 95 5.91 19.21 -4.93
CA GLY A 95 5.54 20.06 -6.06
C GLY A 95 4.04 20.20 -6.30
N ALA A 96 3.17 19.69 -5.42
CA ALA A 96 1.77 20.04 -5.41
C ALA A 96 1.61 21.43 -4.78
N LYS A 97 1.29 22.45 -5.59
CA LYS A 97 1.11 23.83 -5.08
C LYS A 97 -0.30 24.06 -4.56
N MET A 98 -1.23 23.22 -4.99
CA MET A 98 -2.64 23.27 -4.61
C MET A 98 -3.12 21.87 -4.19
N ARG A 99 -4.03 21.81 -3.22
CA ARG A 99 -4.63 20.55 -2.71
C ARG A 99 -5.27 19.72 -3.83
N GLY A 100 -5.88 20.35 -4.82
CA GLY A 100 -6.48 19.66 -5.97
C GLY A 100 -5.47 18.84 -6.78
N GLU A 101 -4.22 19.31 -6.91
CA GLU A 101 -3.18 18.56 -7.63
C GLU A 101 -2.80 17.27 -6.89
N PHE A 102 -2.76 17.30 -5.55
CA PHE A 102 -2.55 16.11 -4.74
C PHE A 102 -3.70 15.11 -4.91
N GLU A 103 -4.95 15.58 -4.86
CA GLU A 103 -6.15 14.75 -5.04
C GLU A 103 -6.20 14.10 -6.44
N GLU A 104 -5.86 14.85 -7.50
CA GLU A 104 -5.79 14.32 -8.86
C GLU A 104 -4.70 13.24 -9.01
N ARG A 105 -3.52 13.44 -8.41
CA ARG A 105 -2.44 12.45 -8.42
C ARG A 105 -2.84 11.18 -7.67
N LEU A 106 -3.43 11.33 -6.48
CA LEU A 106 -3.94 10.19 -5.70
C LEU A 106 -5.03 9.43 -6.48
N LYS A 107 -5.97 10.16 -7.08
CA LYS A 107 -7.03 9.57 -7.89
C LYS A 107 -6.44 8.76 -9.05
N SER A 108 -5.43 9.28 -9.75
CA SER A 108 -4.73 8.54 -10.81
C SER A 108 -4.11 7.24 -10.31
N VAL A 109 -3.53 7.22 -9.11
CA VAL A 109 -2.97 6.00 -8.50
C VAL A 109 -4.09 4.99 -8.19
N LEU A 110 -5.17 5.44 -7.55
CA LEU A 110 -6.30 4.57 -7.19
C LEU A 110 -7.00 3.98 -8.42
N GLU A 111 -7.11 4.76 -9.50
CA GLU A 111 -7.63 4.26 -10.78
C GLU A 111 -6.75 3.15 -11.38
N GLU A 112 -5.42 3.30 -11.32
CA GLU A 112 -4.48 2.29 -11.81
C GLU A 112 -4.57 0.99 -10.99
N VAL A 113 -4.66 1.11 -9.66
CA VAL A 113 -4.88 -0.05 -8.76
C VAL A 113 -6.21 -0.72 -9.09
N THR A 114 -7.29 0.04 -9.30
CA THR A 114 -8.61 -0.51 -9.64
C THR A 114 -8.58 -1.24 -11.00
N LYS A 115 -7.88 -0.67 -11.99
CA LYS A 115 -7.73 -1.26 -13.33
C LYS A 115 -6.83 -2.49 -13.35
N SER A 116 -6.06 -2.76 -12.29
CA SER A 116 -5.20 -3.94 -12.18
C SER A 116 -5.95 -5.25 -11.92
N ASP A 117 -7.27 -5.21 -11.73
CA ASP A 117 -8.14 -6.38 -11.52
C ASP A 117 -7.65 -7.35 -10.43
N GLY A 118 -7.17 -6.78 -9.31
CA GLY A 118 -6.67 -7.53 -8.16
C GLY A 118 -5.20 -7.94 -8.23
N GLU A 119 -4.46 -7.57 -9.28
CA GLU A 119 -3.02 -7.80 -9.37
C GLU A 119 -2.19 -6.83 -8.52
N ILE A 120 -2.80 -5.81 -7.89
CA ILE A 120 -2.09 -4.85 -7.04
C ILE A 120 -2.76 -4.74 -5.66
N VAL A 121 -1.97 -4.99 -4.62
CA VAL A 121 -2.26 -4.59 -3.25
C VAL A 121 -1.56 -3.26 -2.99
N LEU A 122 -2.32 -2.22 -2.64
CA LEU A 122 -1.79 -0.91 -2.30
C LEU A 122 -1.62 -0.79 -0.78
N PHE A 123 -0.39 -0.53 -0.34
CA PHE A 123 -0.09 -0.14 1.03
C PHE A 123 -0.05 1.38 1.13
N ILE A 124 -0.84 1.93 2.04
CA ILE A 124 -0.88 3.37 2.32
C ILE A 124 -0.48 3.55 3.79
N ASP A 125 0.69 4.15 4.01
CA ASP A 125 1.07 4.59 5.34
C ASP A 125 0.29 5.85 5.71
N GLU A 126 0.02 6.02 7.00
CA GLU A 126 -0.67 7.20 7.54
C GLU A 126 -1.98 7.57 6.80
N MET A 127 -2.86 6.59 6.54
CA MET A 127 -4.13 6.77 5.82
C MET A 127 -4.97 7.98 6.29
N HIS A 128 -4.87 8.38 7.55
CA HIS A 128 -5.56 9.54 8.09
C HIS A 128 -5.17 10.86 7.39
N THR A 129 -3.95 10.97 6.86
CA THR A 129 -3.49 12.12 6.08
C THR A 129 -4.23 12.23 4.75
N VAL A 130 -4.52 11.08 4.13
CA VAL A 130 -5.27 10.96 2.88
C VAL A 130 -6.77 11.26 3.10
N VAL A 131 -7.35 10.70 4.17
CA VAL A 131 -8.78 10.88 4.47
C VAL A 131 -9.09 12.29 4.98
N GLY A 132 -8.18 12.90 5.76
CA GLY A 132 -8.30 14.29 6.24
C GLY A 132 -8.21 15.32 5.10
N ALA A 133 -7.46 15.00 4.04
CA ALA A 133 -7.39 15.80 2.82
C ALA A 133 -8.70 15.79 2.00
N GLY A 134 -9.74 15.05 2.38
CA GLY A 134 -11.08 15.15 1.77
C GLY A 134 -12.13 15.86 2.63
N VAL A 135 -11.94 15.98 3.95
CA VAL A 135 -13.03 16.34 4.89
C VAL A 135 -12.93 17.75 5.48
N SER A 136 -11.84 18.48 5.24
CA SER A 136 -11.71 19.85 5.77
C SER A 136 -12.32 20.92 4.85
N LYS A 137 -13.66 20.94 4.70
CA LYS A 137 -14.52 22.16 4.66
C LYS A 137 -16.03 21.85 4.59
N SER A 138 -16.59 21.26 5.64
CA SER A 138 -18.02 21.45 5.96
C SER A 138 -18.22 21.16 7.44
N LEU A 139 -18.01 22.20 8.25
CA LEU A 139 -18.49 22.44 9.61
C LEU A 139 -17.73 23.69 10.08
N LEU A 140 -18.40 24.85 10.01
CA LEU A 140 -17.92 26.24 10.15
C LEU A 140 -17.40 26.90 8.85
N ASP A 141 -18.31 27.04 7.89
CA ASP A 141 -18.89 28.34 7.45
C ASP A 141 -20.05 28.06 6.48
#